data_AF-U5C8J3-F1
#
_entry.id   AF-U5C8J3-F1
#
_cell.length_a   1.000
_cell.length_b   1.000
_cell.length_c   1.000
_cell.angle_alpha   90.00
_cell.angle_beta   90.00
_cell.angle_gamma   90.00
#
_symmetry.space_group_name_H-M   'P 1'
#
loop_
_entity.id
_entity.type
_entity.pdbx_description
1 polymer ?
#
loop_
_entity_poly.entity_id
_entity_poly.type
_entity_poly.pdbx_seq_one_letter_code
_entity_poly.pdbx_strand_id
1 'polypeptide(L)' 'MTYFKKVLIYTALIFFGIILVDFVIEVGFRRTDIQTWLSYVTHPRVWLTRLFISVGLALYNVWKFKKRAEDNDKVS' A
#
# COMPACT_ATOMS: atom_id res chain seq x y z
N MET A 1 8.76 16.79 12.12
CA MET A 1 8.61 16.58 10.66
C MET A 1 8.78 15.10 10.24
N THR A 2 8.41 14.15 11.11
CA THR A 2 8.78 12.73 10.98
C THR A 2 7.59 11.84 10.58
N TYR A 3 6.35 12.27 10.90
CA TYR A 3 5.12 11.52 10.61
C TYR A 3 4.75 11.52 9.14
N PHE A 4 4.82 12.69 8.48
CA PHE A 4 4.55 12.80 7.05
C PHE A 4 5.48 11.91 6.22
N LYS A 5 6.77 11.89 6.56
CA LYS A 5 7.75 10.98 5.93
C LYS A 5 7.39 9.51 6.14
N LYS A 6 6.97 9.11 7.35
CA LYS A 6 6.51 7.73 7.63
C LYS A 6 5.28 7.35 6.81
N VAL A 7 4.29 8.24 6.73
CA VAL A 7 3.07 8.01 5.92
C VAL A 7 3.44 7.84 4.44
N LEU A 8 4.31 8.69 3.90
CA LEU A 8 4.79 8.55 2.52
C LEU A 8 5.51 7.23 2.27
N ILE A 9 6.44 6.84 3.16
CA ILE A 9 7.18 5.58 3.05
C ILE A 9 6.22 4.38 3.10
N TYR A 10 5.31 4.35 4.07
CA TYR A 10 4.33 3.26 4.17
C TYR A 10 3.39 3.23 2.97
N THR A 11 2.95 4.38 2.47
CA THR A 11 2.12 4.46 1.27
C THR A 11 2.85 3.86 0.07
N ALA A 12 4.11 4.23 -0.15
CA ALA A 12 4.91 3.68 -1.25
C ALA A 12 5.10 2.17 -1.11
N LEU A 13 5.48 1.68 0.08
CA LEU A 13 5.67 0.25 0.33
C LEU A 13 4.39 -0.55 0.09
N ILE A 14 3.24 -0.07 0.58
CA ILE A 14 1.95 -0.72 0.38
C ILE A 14 1.57 -0.71 -1.10
N PHE A 15 1.76 0.41 -1.78
CA PHE A 15 1.43 0.56 -3.19
C PHE A 15 2.23 -0.41 -4.07
N PHE A 16 3.55 -0.47 -3.90
CA PHE A 16 4.40 -1.43 -4.61
C PHE A 16 4.06 -2.88 -4.23
N GLY A 17 3.75 -3.14 -2.95
CA GLY A 17 3.31 -4.45 -2.49
C GLY A 17 2.04 -4.93 -3.20
N ILE A 18 1.03 -4.06 -3.34
CA ILE A 18 -0.21 -4.37 -4.06
C ILE A 18 0.08 -4.69 -5.53
N ILE A 19 0.92 -3.89 -6.20
CA ILE A 19 1.30 -4.13 -7.61
C ILE A 19 2.05 -5.45 -7.76
N LEU A 20 2.96 -5.77 -6.85
CA LEU A 20 3.75 -6.99 -6.90
C LEU A 20 2.90 -8.25 -6.67
N VAL A 21 1.98 -8.21 -5.70
CA VAL A 21 1.04 -9.32 -5.46
C VAL A 21 0.14 -9.54 -6.68
N ASP A 22 -0.38 -8.46 -7.26
CA ASP A 22 -1.19 -8.49 -8.47
C ASP A 22 -0.41 -9.07 -9.68
N PHE A 23 0.87 -8.69 -9.83
CA PHE A 23 1.75 -9.27 -10.84
C PHE A 23 1.91 -10.78 -10.67
N VAL A 24 2.20 -11.25 -9.45
CA VAL A 24 2.38 -12.68 -9.16
C VAL A 24 1.09 -13.46 -9.45
N ILE A 25 -0.07 -12.92 -9.09
CA ILE A 25 -1.37 -13.56 -9.33
C ILE A 25 -1.69 -13.61 -10.82
N GLU A 26 -1.59 -12.49 -11.54
CA GLU A 26 -2.00 -12.41 -12.95
C GLU A 26 -0.99 -13.08 -13.88
N VAL A 27 0.29 -12.70 -13.80
CA VAL A 27 1.32 -13.22 -14.70
C VAL A 27 1.79 -14.60 -14.25
N GLY A 28 1.98 -14.79 -12.94
CA GLY A 28 2.51 -16.04 -12.39
C GLY A 28 1.48 -17.18 -12.35
N PHE A 29 0.29 -16.93 -11.80
CA PHE A 29 -0.72 -17.98 -11.63
C PHE A 29 -1.74 -18.04 -12.77
N ARG A 30 -2.25 -16.90 -13.23
CA ARG A 30 -3.26 -16.86 -14.31
C ARG A 30 -2.67 -16.93 -15.71
N ARG A 31 -1.34 -16.86 -15.85
CA ARG A 31 -0.62 -16.85 -17.15
C ARG A 31 -1.07 -15.70 -18.06
N THR A 32 -1.54 -14.59 -17.48
CA THR A 32 -1.87 -13.38 -18.22
C THR A 32 -0.61 -12.85 -18.89
N ASP A 33 -0.72 -12.44 -20.16
CA ASP A 33 0.41 -11.87 -20.89
C ASP A 33 0.92 -10.59 -20.21
N ILE A 34 2.25 -10.42 -20.17
CA ILE A 34 2.90 -9.30 -19.49
C ILE A 34 2.42 -7.96 -20.08
N GLN A 35 2.21 -7.88 -21.39
CA GLN A 35 1.77 -6.65 -22.05
C GLN A 35 0.31 -6.33 -21.70
N THR A 36 -0.55 -7.34 -21.62
CA THR A 36 -1.93 -7.18 -21.17
C THR A 36 -1.98 -6.73 -19.71
N TRP A 37 -1.20 -7.37 -18.83
CA TRP A 37 -1.09 -6.97 -17.44
C TRP A 37 -0.56 -5.54 -17.31
N LEU A 38 0.46 -5.17 -18.08
CA LEU A 38 1.03 -3.82 -18.05
C LEU A 38 0.00 -2.76 -18.50
N SER A 39 -0.77 -3.04 -19.55
CA SER A 39 -1.85 -2.15 -19.99
C SER A 39 -2.91 -1.96 -18.90
N TYR A 40 -3.32 -3.04 -18.23
CA TYR A 40 -4.28 -2.98 -17.13
C TYR A 40 -3.71 -2.24 -15.91
N VAL A 41 -2.50 -2.58 -15.49
CA VAL A 41 -1.88 -2.03 -14.28
C VAL A 41 -1.53 -0.56 -14.46
N THR A 42 -1.36 -0.06 -15.68
CA THR A 42 -1.07 1.36 -15.95
C THR A 42 -2.33 2.20 -16.15
N HIS A 43 -3.53 1.59 -16.14
CA HIS A 43 -4.75 2.36 -16.27
C HIS A 43 -4.89 3.39 -15.13
N PRO A 44 -5.11 4.68 -15.43
CA PRO A 44 -5.14 5.74 -14.42
C PRO A 44 -6.12 5.47 -13.28
N ARG A 45 -7.29 4.89 -13.61
CA ARG A 45 -8.29 4.52 -12.62
C ARG A 45 -7.77 3.46 -11.64
N VAL A 46 -7.13 2.40 -12.16
CA VAL A 46 -6.56 1.32 -11.34
C VAL A 46 -5.45 1.87 -10.45
N TRP A 47 -4.58 2.70 -11.01
CA TRP A 47 -3.51 3.37 -10.27
C TRP A 47 -4.04 4.24 -9.14
N LEU A 48 -5.00 5.12 -9.43
CA LEU A 48 -5.59 6.00 -8.44
C LEU A 48 -6.27 5.21 -7.32
N THR A 49 -7.05 4.18 -7.65
CA THR A 49 -7.67 3.33 -6.64
C THR A 49 -6.64 2.67 -5.72
N ARG A 50 -5.56 2.09 -6.28
CA ARG A 50 -4.47 1.49 -5.49
C ARG A 50 -3.77 2.54 -4.63
N LEU A 51 -3.57 3.75 -5.14
CA LEU A 51 -2.95 4.86 -4.41
C LEU A 51 -3.82 5.30 -3.22
N PHE A 52 -5.12 5.49 -3.43
CA PHE A 52 -6.06 5.84 -2.35
C PHE A 52 -6.11 4.77 -1.24
N ILE A 53 -6.16 3.49 -1.63
CA ILE A 53 -6.12 2.36 -0.68
C ILE A 53 -4.81 2.40 0.11
N SER A 54 -3.69 2.63 -0.56
CA SER A 54 -2.35 2.67 0.07
C SER A 54 -2.22 3.81 1.08
N VAL A 55 -2.73 5.01 0.75
CA VAL A 55 -2.74 6.16 1.65
C VAL A 55 -3.62 5.88 2.87
N GLY A 56 -4.82 5.33 2.67
CA GLY A 56 -5.74 4.99 3.76
C GLY A 56 -5.12 3.99 4.74
N LEU A 57 -4.49 2.93 4.22
CA LEU A 57 -3.81 1.92 5.05
C LEU A 57 -2.58 2.49 5.77
N ALA A 58 -1.79 3.35 5.11
CA ALA A 58 -0.64 4.01 5.72
C ALA A 58 -1.07 4.91 6.89
N LEU A 59 -2.13 5.70 6.72
CA LEU A 59 -2.70 6.54 7.78
C LEU A 59 -3.22 5.70 8.95
N TYR A 60 -3.96 4.63 8.65
CA TYR A 60 -4.46 3.71 9.68
C TYR A 60 -3.32 3.08 10.48
N ASN A 61 -2.25 2.63 9.82
CA ASN A 61 -1.08 2.08 10.51
C ASN A 61 -0.44 3.11 11.43
N VAL A 62 -0.22 4.34 10.96
CA VAL A 62 0.35 5.40 11.80
C VAL A 62 -0.53 5.71 13.01
N TRP A 63 -1.85 5.80 12.82
CA TRP A 63 -2.80 6.00 13.92
C TRP A 63 -2.76 4.84 14.92
N LYS A 64 -2.76 3.60 14.45
CA LYS A 64 -2.70 2.39 15.29
C LYS A 64 -1.40 2.32 16.09
N PHE A 65 -0.27 2.66 15.48
CA PHE A 65 1.02 2.72 16.18
C PHE A 65 1.03 3.78 17.26
N LYS A 66 0.47 4.97 16.98
CA LYS A 66 0.36 6.04 17.98
C LYS A 66 -0.49 5.61 19.16
N LYS A 67 -1.68 5.03 18.90
CA LYS A 67 -2.57 4.55 19.95
C LYS A 67 -1.92 3.51 20.86
N ARG A 68 -1.19 2.53 20.28
CA ARG A 68 -0.46 1.53 21.08
C ARG A 68 0.66 2.13 21.93
N ALA A 69 1.35 3.16 21.43
CA ALA A 69 2.39 3.83 22.19
C ALA A 69 1.80 4.56 23.41
N GLU A 70 0.66 5.23 23.23
CA GLU A 70 -0.07 5.90 24.32
C GLU A 70 -0.64 4.91 25.34
N ASP A 71 -1.12 3.74 24.90
CA ASP A 71 -1.64 2.70 25.80
C ASP A 71 -0.50 2.04 26.61
N ASN A 72 0.69 1.83 26.03
CA ASN A 72 1.83 1.25 26.73
C ASN A 72 2.42 2.19 27.80
N ASP A 73 2.42 3.51 27.56
CA ASP A 73 2.93 4.54 28.48
C ASP A 73 2.02 4.73 29.71
N LYS A 74 0.74 4.34 29.61
CA LYS A 74 -0.21 4.37 30.73
C LYS A 74 -0.13 3.14 31.64
N VAL A 75 0.55 2.08 31.19
CA VAL A 75 0.68 0.81 31.91
C VAL A 75 2.03 0.72 32.64
N SER A 76 3.00 1.58 32.30
CA SER A 76 4.27 1.77 33.03
C SER A 76 4.15 2.80 34.14
#